data_AF-A0A928ZZD6-F1
#
_entry.id   AF-A0A928ZZD6-F1
#
_cell.length_a   1.000
_cell.length_b   1.000
_cell.length_c   1.000
_cell.angle_alpha   90.00
_cell.angle_beta   90.00
_cell.angle_gamma   90.00
#
_symmetry.space_group_name_H-M   'P 1'
#
loop_
_entity.id
_entity.type
_entity.pdbx_description
1 polymer ?
#
loop_
_entity_poly.entity_id
_entity_poly.type
_entity_poly.pdbx_seq_one_letter_code
_entity_poly.pdbx_strand_id
1 'polypeptide(L)'
;MKKATVPSTDYVKTYLKEIGRVPRLTHEQEITYGKAVQRLVELENLRENLREDTDHPVDQEAWAAAANLTVKELTHHLRAGTAAKTKMVEANLRLVVSIAKKYLNRNIELLDLIQEGTIGLQRGVEKFDPLNNSPDRKAREIARKAIQALRFC
;
A
#
# COMPACT_ATOMS: atom_id res chain seq x y z
N MET A 1 -31.09 29.18 -8.51
CA MET A 1 -29.68 29.06 -8.07
C MET A 1 -29.12 27.76 -8.61
N LYS A 2 -28.18 27.80 -9.57
CA LYS A 2 -27.61 26.60 -10.19
C LYS A 2 -26.55 26.01 -9.25
N LYS A 3 -26.77 24.80 -8.72
CA LYS A 3 -25.70 24.03 -8.06
C LYS A 3 -24.74 23.60 -9.16
N ALA A 4 -23.52 24.14 -9.15
CA ALA A 4 -22.45 23.65 -10.01
C ALA A 4 -22.05 22.26 -9.52
N THR A 5 -22.53 21.21 -10.18
CA THR A 5 -22.00 19.86 -10.03
C THR A 5 -20.60 19.83 -10.63
N VAL A 6 -19.58 19.77 -9.79
CA VAL A 6 -18.20 19.50 -10.23
C VAL A 6 -18.21 18.15 -10.97
N PRO A 7 -17.81 18.06 -12.24
CA PRO A 7 -17.90 16.80 -12.98
C PRO A 7 -16.86 15.81 -12.45
N SER A 8 -17.26 14.55 -12.17
CA SER A 8 -16.37 13.44 -11.75
C SER A 8 -15.13 13.31 -12.66
N THR A 9 -15.26 13.67 -13.94
CA THR A 9 -14.18 13.71 -14.93
C THR A 9 -12.99 14.59 -14.54
N ASP A 10 -13.21 15.64 -13.75
CA ASP A 10 -12.15 16.57 -13.32
C ASP A 10 -11.30 15.98 -12.18
N TYR A 11 -11.92 15.19 -11.30
CA TYR A 11 -11.24 14.44 -10.25
C TYR A 11 -10.34 13.36 -10.83
N VAL A 12 -10.84 12.60 -11.81
CA VAL A 12 -10.03 11.56 -12.50
C VAL A 12 -8.81 12.21 -13.19
N LYS A 13 -9.00 13.33 -13.89
CA LYS A 13 -7.89 14.03 -14.55
C LYS A 13 -6.85 14.54 -13.55
N THR A 14 -7.31 15.13 -12.44
CA THR A 14 -6.43 15.63 -11.37
C THR A 14 -5.63 14.49 -10.75
N TYR A 15 -6.29 13.39 -10.37
CA TYR A 15 -5.64 12.20 -9.83
C TYR A 15 -4.58 11.62 -10.76
N LEU A 16 -4.91 11.46 -12.05
CA LEU A 16 -3.96 10.94 -13.05
C LEU A 16 -2.72 11.84 -13.21
N LYS A 17 -2.89 13.15 -13.08
CA LYS A 17 -1.79 14.13 -13.10
C LYS A 17 -0.91 13.99 -11.87
N GLU A 18 -1.49 13.79 -10.69
CA GLU A 18 -0.75 13.63 -9.43
C GLU A 18 0.10 12.36 -9.43
N ILE A 19 -0.48 11.19 -9.72
CA ILE A 19 0.28 9.94 -9.78
C ILE A 19 1.32 9.93 -10.91
N GLY A 20 1.12 10.75 -11.94
CA GLY A 20 2.05 10.93 -13.06
C GLY A 20 3.32 11.66 -12.67
N ARG A 21 3.30 12.46 -11.59
CA ARG A 21 4.46 13.21 -11.07
C ARG A 21 5.37 12.36 -10.18
N VAL A 22 4.87 11.23 -9.66
CA VAL A 22 5.65 10.35 -8.79
C VAL A 22 6.67 9.58 -9.65
N PRO A 23 7.99 9.70 -9.35
CA PRO A 23 9.02 8.95 -10.08
C PRO A 23 8.96 7.47 -9.75
N ARG A 24 9.53 6.64 -10.64
CA ARG A 24 9.74 5.21 -10.34
C ARG A 24 10.82 5.05 -9.28
N LEU A 25 10.72 3.99 -8.49
CA LEU A 25 11.77 3.62 -7.54
C LEU A 25 13.00 3.11 -8.28
N THR A 26 14.18 3.44 -7.75
CA THR A 26 15.44 2.78 -8.14
C THR A 26 15.54 1.43 -7.45
N HIS A 27 16.34 0.51 -7.99
CA HIS A 27 16.53 -0.81 -7.39
C HIS A 27 17.01 -0.74 -5.93
N GLU A 28 17.90 0.19 -5.61
CA GLU A 28 18.36 0.43 -4.25
C GLU A 28 17.24 0.91 -3.32
N GLN A 29 16.37 1.81 -3.82
CA GLN A 29 15.19 2.26 -3.09
C GLN A 29 14.21 1.10 -2.87
N GLU A 30 14.01 0.23 -3.85
CA GLU A 30 13.16 -0.95 -3.73
C GLU A 30 13.65 -1.88 -2.61
N ILE A 31 14.96 -2.11 -2.52
CA ILE A 31 15.55 -2.91 -1.45
C ILE A 31 15.37 -2.22 -0.09
N THR A 32 15.70 -0.93 -0.01
CA THR A 32 15.68 -0.16 1.24
C THR A 32 14.26 -0.04 1.80
N TYR A 33 13.31 0.35 0.95
CA TYR A 33 11.91 0.45 1.34
C TYR A 33 11.31 -0.93 1.62
N GLY A 34 11.65 -1.96 0.83
CA GLY A 34 11.23 -3.32 1.10
C GLY A 34 11.62 -3.80 2.49
N LYS A 35 12.88 -3.59 2.91
CA LYS A 35 13.35 -3.92 4.25
C LYS A 35 12.61 -3.15 5.35
N ALA A 36 12.37 -1.85 5.14
CA ALA A 36 11.64 -1.03 6.10
C ALA A 36 10.17 -1.47 6.26
N VAL A 37 9.52 -1.88 5.16
CA VAL A 37 8.17 -2.44 5.18
C VAL A 37 8.13 -3.79 5.87
N GLN A 38 9.09 -4.68 5.60
CA GLN A 38 9.18 -5.96 6.30
C GLN A 38 9.32 -5.77 7.80
N ARG A 39 10.20 -4.85 8.22
CA ARG A 39 10.35 -4.52 9.63
C ARG A 39 9.06 -3.97 10.26
N LEU A 40 8.30 -3.14 9.53
CA LEU A 40 6.99 -2.68 9.97
C LEU A 40 6.03 -3.85 10.19
N VAL A 41 5.90 -4.75 9.20
CA VAL A 41 4.98 -5.89 9.26
C VAL A 41 5.35 -6.83 10.41
N GLU A 42 6.64 -7.08 10.65
CA GLU A 42 7.11 -7.83 11.81
C GLU A 42 6.65 -7.22 13.14
N LEU A 43 6.80 -5.90 13.28
CA LEU A 43 6.41 -5.18 14.48
C LEU A 43 4.89 -5.19 14.67
N GLU A 44 4.11 -4.99 13.60
CA GLU A 44 2.65 -5.06 13.63
C GLU A 44 2.16 -6.46 14.02
N ASN A 45 2.74 -7.52 13.45
CA ASN A 45 2.41 -8.90 13.83
C ASN A 45 2.74 -9.19 15.30
N LEU A 46 3.88 -8.70 15.79
CA LEU A 46 4.25 -8.83 17.20
C LEU A 46 3.20 -8.15 18.10
N ARG A 47 2.72 -6.96 17.73
CA ARG A 47 1.68 -6.26 18.48
C ARG A 47 0.36 -7.02 18.50
N GLU A 48 -0.05 -7.59 17.38
CA GLU A 48 -1.28 -8.39 17.33
C GLU A 48 -1.16 -9.65 18.20
N ASN A 49 -0.02 -10.34 18.19
CA ASN A 49 0.23 -11.48 19.09
C ASN A 49 0.12 -11.09 20.57
N LEU A 50 0.71 -9.95 20.96
CA LEU A 50 0.58 -9.44 22.33
C LEU A 50 -0.86 -9.09 22.70
N ARG A 51 -1.65 -8.63 21.72
CA ARG A 51 -3.06 -8.31 21.92
C ARG A 51 -3.91 -9.56 22.13
N GLU A 52 -3.55 -10.69 21.53
CA GLU A 52 -4.21 -11.97 21.81
C GLU A 52 -4.01 -12.42 23.27
N ASP A 53 -2.86 -12.07 23.86
CA ASP A 53 -2.53 -12.41 25.25
C ASP A 53 -3.09 -11.41 26.29
N THR A 54 -3.56 -10.24 25.87
CA THR A 54 -4.05 -9.20 26.79
C THR A 54 -5.41 -8.64 26.41
N ASP A 55 -6.34 -8.57 27.37
CA ASP A 55 -7.68 -7.99 27.19
C ASP A 55 -7.70 -6.44 27.08
N HIS A 56 -6.51 -5.82 27.07
CA HIS A 56 -6.32 -4.36 27.05
C HIS A 56 -5.45 -3.95 25.85
N PRO A 57 -5.55 -2.69 25.38
CA PRO A 57 -4.67 -2.17 24.33
C PRO A 57 -3.20 -2.33 24.72
N VAL A 58 -2.40 -2.92 23.82
CA VAL A 58 -0.95 -3.06 24.02
C VAL A 58 -0.32 -1.68 24.09
N ASP A 59 0.28 -1.38 25.24
CA ASP A 59 1.00 -0.13 25.47
C ASP A 59 2.28 -0.04 24.63
N GLN A 60 2.74 1.17 24.32
CA GLN A 60 3.94 1.36 23.50
C GLN A 60 5.19 0.80 24.18
N GLU A 61 5.27 0.92 25.50
CA GLU A 61 6.35 0.40 26.34
C GLU A 61 6.41 -1.12 26.28
N ALA A 62 5.26 -1.78 26.42
CA ALA A 62 5.16 -3.24 26.33
C ALA A 62 5.51 -3.74 24.93
N TRP A 63 5.04 -3.06 23.88
CA TRP A 63 5.38 -3.40 22.50
C TRP A 63 6.87 -3.22 22.21
N ALA A 64 7.45 -2.10 22.65
CA ALA A 64 8.87 -1.82 22.49
C ALA A 64 9.72 -2.87 23.23
N ALA A 65 9.36 -3.20 24.46
CA ALA A 65 10.02 -4.23 25.25
C ALA A 65 9.97 -5.61 24.56
N ALA A 66 8.80 -6.02 24.05
CA ALA A 66 8.66 -7.28 23.32
C ALA A 66 9.48 -7.31 22.02
N ALA A 67 9.68 -6.15 21.38
CA ALA A 67 10.49 -6.02 20.18
C ALA A 67 12.01 -5.92 20.48
N ASN A 68 12.42 -5.91 21.75
CA ASN A 68 13.77 -5.58 22.22
C ASN A 68 14.26 -4.22 21.69
N LEU A 69 13.38 -3.21 21.71
CA LEU A 69 13.66 -1.85 21.26
C LEU A 69 13.32 -0.84 22.36
N THR A 70 13.89 0.35 22.26
CA THR A 70 13.36 1.51 22.96
C THR A 70 12.08 2.01 22.28
N VAL A 71 11.20 2.70 23.03
CA VAL A 71 9.99 3.33 22.46
C VAL A 71 10.34 4.29 21.30
N LYS A 72 11.49 4.95 21.38
CA LYS A 72 12.01 5.84 20.33
C LYS A 72 12.37 5.07 19.06
N GLU A 73 13.08 3.95 19.18
CA GLU A 73 13.44 3.09 18.03
C GLU A 73 12.20 2.44 17.42
N LEU A 74 11.28 1.94 18.24
CA LEU A 74 9.99 1.43 17.79
C LEU A 74 9.28 2.48 16.93
N THR A 75 9.10 3.69 17.47
CA THR A 75 8.46 4.80 16.75
C THR A 75 9.19 5.14 15.45
N HIS A 76 10.53 5.10 15.46
CA HIS A 76 11.33 5.35 14.26
C HIS A 76 11.06 4.28 13.18
N HIS A 77 11.08 3.00 13.53
CA HIS A 77 10.80 1.91 12.60
C HIS A 77 9.37 1.96 12.05
N LEU A 78 8.37 2.25 12.90
CA LEU A 78 6.99 2.38 12.48
C LEU A 78 6.82 3.52 11.46
N ARG A 79 7.41 4.69 11.73
CA ARG A 79 7.36 5.84 10.82
C ARG A 79 8.10 5.55 9.51
N ALA A 80 9.30 4.99 9.58
CA ALA A 80 10.12 4.67 8.42
C ALA A 80 9.42 3.63 7.52
N GLY A 81 8.89 2.56 8.11
CA GLY A 81 8.18 1.53 7.36
C GLY A 81 6.86 2.02 6.78
N THR A 82 6.09 2.85 7.50
CA THR A 82 4.85 3.43 6.98
C THR A 82 5.14 4.36 5.80
N ALA A 83 6.16 5.21 5.91
CA ALA A 83 6.58 6.08 4.82
C ALA A 83 7.09 5.28 3.61
N ALA A 84 7.88 4.24 3.85
CA ALA A 84 8.37 3.33 2.81
C ALA A 84 7.23 2.62 2.07
N LYS A 85 6.24 2.09 2.82
CA LYS A 85 5.03 1.46 2.26
C LYS A 85 4.29 2.42 1.35
N THR A 86 4.03 3.65 1.82
CA THR A 86 3.38 4.69 1.03
C THR A 86 4.18 4.99 -0.25
N LYS A 87 5.50 5.15 -0.16
CA LYS A 87 6.35 5.42 -1.34
C LYS A 87 6.33 4.27 -2.35
N MET A 88 6.37 3.03 -1.89
CA MET A 88 6.26 1.86 -2.75
C MET A 88 4.91 1.79 -3.46
N VAL A 89 3.82 2.10 -2.77
CA VAL A 89 2.47 2.14 -3.36
C VAL A 89 2.36 3.28 -4.37
N GLU A 90 2.74 4.50 -4.00
CA GLU A 90 2.66 5.70 -4.85
C GLU A 90 3.41 5.52 -6.17
N ALA A 91 4.64 4.99 -6.13
CA ALA A 91 5.45 4.73 -7.31
C ALA A 91 4.81 3.74 -8.30
N ASN A 92 3.88 2.90 -7.80
CA ASN A 92 3.21 1.85 -8.55
C ASN A 92 1.75 2.17 -8.92
N LEU A 93 1.19 3.33 -8.52
CA LEU A 93 -0.20 3.69 -8.86
C LEU A 93 -0.45 3.79 -10.37
N ARG A 94 0.54 4.22 -11.15
CA ARG A 94 0.45 4.26 -12.62
C ARG A 94 0.20 2.88 -13.23
N LEU A 95 0.80 1.85 -12.63
CA LEU A 95 0.60 0.46 -13.04
C LEU A 95 -0.84 0.03 -12.74
N VAL A 96 -1.34 0.32 -11.53
CA VAL A 96 -2.74 0.03 -11.14
C VAL A 96 -3.71 0.60 -12.16
N VAL A 97 -3.56 1.88 -12.52
CA VAL A 97 -4.40 2.53 -13.56
C VAL A 97 -4.31 1.81 -14.91
N SER A 98 -3.10 1.42 -15.35
CA SER A 98 -2.91 0.73 -16.62
C SER A 98 -3.58 -0.65 -16.67
N ILE A 99 -3.68 -1.33 -15.52
CA ILE A 99 -4.39 -2.60 -15.38
C ILE A 99 -5.89 -2.33 -15.32
N ALA A 100 -6.34 -1.39 -14.48
CA ALA A 100 -7.75 -1.02 -14.29
C ALA A 100 -8.44 -0.61 -15.60
N LYS A 101 -7.76 0.17 -16.46
CA LYS A 101 -8.29 0.59 -17.78
C LYS A 101 -8.71 -0.58 -18.67
N LYS A 102 -8.14 -1.77 -18.50
CA LYS A 102 -8.52 -2.97 -19.26
C LYS A 102 -9.88 -3.56 -18.86
N TYR A 103 -10.46 -3.10 -17.75
CA TYR A 103 -11.69 -3.63 -17.17
C TYR A 103 -12.88 -2.65 -17.21
N LEU A 104 -12.76 -1.52 -17.92
CA LEU A 104 -13.78 -0.46 -18.00
C LEU A 104 -15.14 -0.90 -18.58
N ASN A 105 -15.17 -1.93 -19.42
CA ASN A 105 -16.38 -2.34 -20.16
C ASN A 105 -17.40 -3.13 -19.29
N ARG A 106 -17.41 -2.95 -17.97
CA ARG A 106 -18.11 -3.85 -17.02
C ARG A 106 -19.06 -3.14 -16.04
N ASN A 107 -19.52 -1.93 -16.35
CA ASN A 107 -20.39 -1.11 -15.48
C ASN A 107 -19.79 -0.76 -14.11
N ILE A 108 -18.47 -0.87 -13.95
CA ILE A 108 -17.74 -0.45 -12.74
C ILE A 108 -17.02 0.86 -13.05
N GLU A 109 -17.07 1.83 -12.12
CA GLU A 109 -16.37 3.11 -12.30
C GLU A 109 -14.85 2.88 -12.28
N LEU A 110 -14.11 3.64 -13.10
CA LEU A 110 -12.65 3.56 -13.14
C LEU A 110 -12.02 3.78 -11.76
N LEU A 111 -12.58 4.69 -10.97
CA LEU A 111 -12.09 5.01 -9.63
C LEU A 111 -12.23 3.79 -8.70
N ASP A 112 -13.33 3.06 -8.74
CA ASP A 112 -13.51 1.85 -7.93
C ASP A 112 -12.48 0.77 -8.30
N LEU A 113 -12.24 0.56 -9.60
CA LEU A 113 -11.21 -0.37 -10.08
C LEU A 113 -9.80 0.05 -9.62
N ILE A 114 -9.52 1.36 -9.57
CA ILE A 114 -8.26 1.89 -9.08
C ILE A 114 -8.13 1.68 -7.57
N GLN A 115 -9.18 1.93 -6.80
CA GLN A 115 -9.16 1.76 -5.35
C GLN A 115 -8.89 0.31 -4.97
N GLU A 116 -9.60 -0.63 -5.58
CA GLU A 116 -9.41 -2.06 -5.34
C GLU A 116 -8.04 -2.56 -5.79
N GLY A 117 -7.57 -2.10 -6.95
CA GLY A 117 -6.21 -2.37 -7.40
C GLY A 117 -5.15 -1.80 -6.44
N THR A 118 -5.42 -0.66 -5.80
CA THR A 118 -4.53 -0.01 -4.83
C THR A 118 -4.51 -0.77 -3.50
N ILE A 119 -5.66 -1.25 -3.01
CA ILE A 119 -5.75 -2.12 -1.83
C ILE A 119 -4.98 -3.43 -2.08
N GLY A 120 -5.15 -4.01 -3.27
CA GLY A 120 -4.36 -5.16 -3.70
C GLY A 120 -2.86 -4.84 -3.65
N LEU A 121 -2.45 -3.74 -4.27
CA LEU A 121 -1.05 -3.31 -4.29
C LEU A 121 -0.46 -3.13 -2.88
N GLN A 122 -1.19 -2.50 -1.95
CA GLN A 122 -0.77 -2.33 -0.56
C GLN A 122 -0.46 -3.68 0.11
N ARG A 123 -1.37 -4.66 -0.01
CA ARG A 123 -1.17 -6.03 0.50
C ARG A 123 0.02 -6.73 -0.16
N GLY A 124 0.30 -6.38 -1.42
CA GLY A 124 1.45 -6.92 -2.14
C GLY A 124 2.78 -6.37 -1.70
N VAL A 125 2.81 -5.09 -1.33
CA VAL A 125 3.98 -4.42 -0.75
C VAL A 125 4.33 -5.03 0.62
N GLU A 126 3.34 -5.34 1.46
CA GLU A 126 3.57 -6.01 2.76
C GLU A 126 4.20 -7.41 2.61
N LYS A 127 3.88 -8.12 1.53
CA LYS A 127 4.38 -9.48 1.24
C LYS A 127 5.62 -9.48 0.33
N PHE A 128 6.19 -8.32 0.07
CA PHE A 128 7.32 -8.18 -0.82
C PHE A 128 8.61 -8.74 -0.19
N ASP A 129 9.43 -9.40 -1.00
CA ASP A 129 10.75 -9.88 -0.60
C ASP A 129 11.81 -9.14 -1.44
N PRO A 130 12.59 -8.21 -0.83
CA PRO A 130 13.55 -7.35 -1.52
C PRO A 130 14.77 -8.10 -2.06
N LEU A 131 15.05 -9.32 -1.61
CA LEU A 131 16.23 -10.07 -2.03
C LEU A 131 15.93 -11.01 -3.20
N ASN A 132 14.71 -11.54 -3.26
CA ASN A 132 14.34 -12.58 -4.23
C ASN A 132 13.36 -12.09 -5.32
N ASN A 133 12.76 -10.91 -5.18
CA ASN A 133 11.74 -10.42 -6.10
C ASN A 133 11.94 -8.95 -6.48
N SER A 134 11.56 -8.58 -7.71
CA SER A 134 11.35 -7.18 -8.08
C SER A 134 9.92 -6.75 -7.68
N PRO A 135 9.74 -5.58 -7.03
CA PRO A 135 8.41 -5.08 -6.62
C PRO A 135 7.44 -5.03 -7.78
N ASP A 136 7.92 -4.60 -8.96
CA ASP A 136 7.15 -4.49 -10.19
C ASP A 136 6.45 -5.79 -10.58
N ARG A 137 7.08 -6.95 -10.40
CA ARG A 137 6.50 -8.24 -10.84
C ARG A 137 5.39 -8.69 -9.90
N LYS A 138 5.61 -8.55 -8.59
CA LYS A 138 4.65 -8.97 -7.56
C LYS A 138 3.48 -7.98 -7.45
N ALA A 139 3.75 -6.67 -7.59
CA ALA A 139 2.73 -5.63 -7.71
C ALA A 139 1.77 -5.88 -8.88
N ARG A 140 2.30 -6.27 -10.05
CA ARG A 140 1.48 -6.64 -11.21
C ARG A 140 0.57 -7.82 -10.94
N GLU A 141 1.10 -8.88 -10.34
CA GLU A 141 0.33 -10.09 -10.05
C GLU A 141 -0.80 -9.79 -9.07
N ILE A 142 -0.52 -9.01 -8.03
CA ILE A 142 -1.48 -8.75 -6.96
C ILE A 142 -2.53 -7.74 -7.39
N ALA A 143 -2.15 -6.64 -8.06
CA ALA A 143 -3.11 -5.71 -8.65
C ALA A 143 -4.01 -6.41 -9.68
N ARG A 144 -3.46 -7.36 -10.46
CA ARG A 144 -4.25 -8.17 -11.40
C ARG A 144 -5.21 -9.11 -10.68
N LYS A 145 -4.77 -9.79 -9.61
CA LYS A 145 -5.62 -10.69 -8.80
C LYS A 145 -6.74 -9.92 -8.09
N ALA A 146 -6.45 -8.75 -7.52
CA ALA A 146 -7.44 -7.90 -6.86
C ALA A 146 -8.51 -7.42 -7.84
N ILE A 147 -8.11 -6.89 -9.01
CA ILE A 147 -9.06 -6.44 -10.04
C ILE A 147 -9.84 -7.63 -10.63
N GLN A 148 -9.25 -8.82 -10.71
CA GLN A 148 -9.96 -10.04 -11.12
C GLN A 148 -10.97 -10.53 -10.08
N ALA A 149 -10.76 -10.29 -8.79
CA ALA A 149 -11.69 -10.71 -7.73
C ALA A 149 -13.03 -9.95 -7.81
N LEU A 150 -13.01 -8.69 -8.26
CA LEU A 150 -14.23 -7.92 -8.58
C LEU A 150 -15.08 -8.50 -9.71
N ARG A 151 -14.60 -9.54 -10.42
CA ARG A 151 -15.40 -10.29 -11.40
C ARG A 151 -16.49 -11.13 -10.74
N PHE A 152 -16.36 -11.43 -9.45
CA PHE A 152 -17.21 -12.38 -8.74
C PHE A 152 -18.05 -11.74 -7.61
N CYS A 153 -18.03 -10.41 -7.50
CA CYS A 153 -18.91 -9.64 -6.63
C CYS A 153 -20.10 -9.08 -7.42
#